data_AF-A0A0F8YF62-F1
#
_entry.id   AF-A0A0F8YF62-F1
#
_cell.length_a   1.000
_cell.length_b   1.000
_cell.length_c   1.000
_cell.angle_alpha   90.00
_cell.angle_beta   90.00
_cell.angle_gamma   90.00
#
_symmetry.space_group_name_H-M   'P 1'
#
loop_
_entity.id
_entity.type
_entity.pdbx_description
1 polymer ?
#
loop_
_entity_poly.entity_id
_entity_poly.type
_entity_poly.pdbx_seq_one_letter_code
_entity_poly.pdbx_strand_id
1 'polypeptide(L)' 'MGVSVVRQDADYALRAMVNLAKQFGQKPVSTRVIGTRGDISYQFACKILQKLHEKELVVSF' A
#
# COMPACT_ATOMS: atom_id res chain seq x y z
N MET A 1 0.24 15.20 25.97
CA MET A 1 0.11 14.01 25.09
C MET A 1 0.47 14.46 23.68
N GLY A 2 1.66 14.12 23.19
CA GLY A 2 2.13 14.56 21.88
C GLY A 2 1.46 13.76 20.77
N VAL A 3 0.87 14.42 19.78
CA VAL A 3 0.39 13.77 18.56
C VAL A 3 1.61 13.23 17.81
N SER A 4 1.76 11.91 17.75
CA SER A 4 2.75 11.29 16.87
C SER A 4 2.24 11.43 15.43
N VAL A 5 2.79 12.38 14.69
CA VAL A 5 2.50 12.54 13.26
C VAL A 5 3.14 11.35 12.53
N VAL A 6 2.29 10.45 12.04
CA VAL A 6 2.74 9.41 11.10
C VAL A 6 3.15 10.12 9.81
N ARG A 7 4.39 9.89 9.35
CA ARG A 7 4.81 10.39 8.04
C ARG A 7 3.88 9.82 6.97
N GLN A 8 3.46 10.66 6.03
CA GLN A 8 2.51 10.31 4.96
C GLN A 8 2.86 9.00 4.24
N ASP A 9 4.15 8.76 3.95
CA ASP A 9 4.62 7.52 3.35
C ASP A 9 4.27 6.26 4.17
N ALA A 10 4.36 6.34 5.50
CA ALA A 10 4.05 5.23 6.39
C ALA A 10 2.54 5.00 6.50
N ASP A 11 1.73 6.07 6.52
CA ASP A 11 0.27 5.98 6.46
C ASP A 11 -0.16 5.32 5.14
N TYR A 12 0.40 5.76 4.01
CA TYR A 12 0.09 5.19 2.70
C TYR A 12 0.54 3.72 2.58
N ALA A 13 1.72 3.36 3.09
CA ALA A 13 2.16 1.97 3.13
C ALA A 13 1.19 1.09 3.94
N LEU A 14 0.75 1.57 5.10
CA LEU A 14 -0.21 0.85 5.94
C LEU A 14 -1.56 0.66 5.23
N ARG A 15 -2.09 1.72 4.61
CA ARG A 15 -3.35 1.65 3.84
C ARG A 15 -3.26 0.69 2.66
N ALA A 16 -2.12 0.66 1.96
CA ALA A 16 -1.88 -0.28 0.87
C ALA A 16 -1.85 -1.74 1.38
N MET A 17 -1.09 -2.03 2.43
CA MET A 17 -1.00 -3.38 2.99
C MET A 17 -2.32 -3.87 3.59
N VAL A 18 -3.07 -3.02 4.30
CA VAL A 18 -4.40 -3.38 4.82
C VAL A 18 -5.38 -3.69 3.68
N ASN A 19 -5.33 -2.93 2.57
CA ASN A 19 -6.14 -3.22 1.39
C ASN A 19 -5.80 -4.57 0.76
N LEU A 20 -4.52 -4.92 0.69
CA LEU A 20 -4.06 -6.22 0.21
C LEU A 20 -4.48 -7.36 1.15
N ALA A 21 -4.29 -7.18 2.46
CA ALA A 21 -4.67 -8.17 3.47
C ALA A 21 -6.16 -8.50 3.45
N LYS A 22 -7.03 -7.50 3.24
CA LYS A 22 -8.49 -7.70 3.06
C LYS A 22 -8.86 -8.56 1.85
N GLN A 23 -7.93 -8.74 0.90
CA GLN A 23 -8.10 -9.51 -0.32
C GLN A 23 -7.18 -10.73 -0.37
N PHE A 24 -6.57 -11.10 0.77
CA PHE A 24 -5.66 -12.23 0.83
C PHE A 24 -6.35 -13.54 0.40
N GLY A 25 -5.65 -14.34 -0.39
CA GLY A 25 -6.19 -15.58 -0.97
C GLY A 25 -7.17 -15.39 -2.15
N GLN A 26 -7.41 -14.15 -2.58
CA GLN A 26 -8.20 -13.84 -3.78
C GLN A 26 -7.27 -13.62 -5.00
N LYS A 27 -7.81 -13.00 -6.05
CA LYS A 27 -7.05 -12.66 -7.26
C LYS A 27 -6.06 -11.52 -7.00
N PRO A 28 -4.96 -11.45 -7.77
CA PRO A 28 -4.08 -10.29 -7.78
C PRO A 28 -4.85 -8.98 -8.02
N VAL A 29 -4.44 -7.93 -7.32
CA VAL A 29 -5.10 -6.62 -7.34
C VAL A 29 -4.17 -5.62 -8.01
N SER A 30 -4.67 -4.86 -8.99
CA SER A 30 -3.84 -3.87 -9.66
C SER A 30 -3.48 -2.70 -8.75
N THR A 31 -2.29 -2.13 -8.94
CA THR A 31 -1.82 -0.93 -8.23
C THR A 31 -2.82 0.23 -8.28
N ARG A 32 -3.52 0.39 -9.41
CA ARG A 32 -4.56 1.42 -9.57
C ARG A 32 -5.70 1.22 -8.58
N VAL A 33 -6.18 0.00 -8.40
CA VAL A 33 -7.24 -0.31 -7.44
C VAL A 33 -6.76 -0.10 -6.00
N ILE A 34 -5.53 -0.49 -5.69
CA ILE A 34 -4.92 -0.27 -4.37
C ILE A 34 -4.83 1.23 -4.06
N GLY A 35 -4.37 2.03 -5.02
CA GLY A 35 -4.28 3.49 -4.88
C GLY A 35 -5.64 4.14 -4.64
N THR A 36 -6.64 3.81 -5.47
CA THR A 36 -8.00 4.34 -5.30
C THR A 36 -8.61 3.98 -3.94
N ARG A 37 -8.48 2.73 -3.48
CA ARG A 37 -9.04 2.31 -2.19
C ARG A 37 -8.26 2.83 -0.99
N GLY A 38 -6.99 3.13 -1.17
CA GLY A 38 -6.11 3.68 -0.13
C GLY A 38 -6.13 5.21 -0.03
N ASP A 39 -6.81 5.90 -0.94
CA ASP A 39 -6.69 7.35 -1.12
C ASP A 39 -5.21 7.78 -1.33
N ILE A 40 -4.54 7.05 -2.23
CA ILE A 40 -3.13 7.23 -2.59
C ILE A 40 -3.09 7.53 -4.08
N SER A 41 -2.38 8.58 -4.49
CA SER A 41 -2.18 8.84 -5.91
C SER A 41 -1.51 7.62 -6.58
N TYR A 42 -1.85 7.34 -7.84
CA TYR A 42 -1.30 6.19 -8.55
C TYR A 42 0.23 6.15 -8.52
N GLN A 43 0.89 7.31 -8.68
CA GLN A 43 2.34 7.41 -8.66
C GLN A 43 2.94 7.04 -7.28
N PHE A 44 2.30 7.47 -6.18
CA PHE A 44 2.72 7.09 -4.83
C PHE A 44 2.43 5.62 -4.55
N ALA A 45 1.29 5.10 -4.99
CA ALA A 45 0.95 3.69 -4.85
C ALA A 45 1.99 2.79 -5.55
N CYS A 46 2.44 3.14 -6.76
CA CYS A 46 3.53 2.44 -7.44
C CYS A 46 4.82 2.45 -6.61
N LYS A 47 5.27 3.64 -6.16
CA LYS A 47 6.51 3.77 -5.37
C LYS A 47 6.47 2.97 -4.07
N ILE A 48 5.32 2.97 -3.40
CA ILE A 48 5.13 2.26 -2.13
C ILE A 48 5.14 0.76 -2.37
N LEU A 49 4.35 0.26 -3.33
CA LEU A 49 4.29 -1.17 -3.62
C LEU A 49 5.63 -1.69 -4.13
N GLN A 50 6.39 -0.89 -4.88
CA GLN A 50 7.76 -1.22 -5.26
C GLN A 50 8.65 -1.40 -4.02
N LYS A 51 8.65 -0.44 -3.09
CA LYS A 51 9.44 -0.56 -1.85
C LYS A 51 9.02 -1.75 -0.99
N LEU A 52 7.72 -2.04 -0.93
CA LEU A 52 7.20 -3.21 -0.21
C LEU A 52 7.64 -4.52 -0.88
N HIS A 53 7.64 -4.56 -2.22
CA HIS A 53 8.09 -5.71 -3.00
C HIS A 53 9.60 -5.95 -2.85
N GLU A 54 10.41 -4.89 -2.89
CA GLU A 54 11.86 -4.94 -2.62
C GLU A 54 12.19 -5.45 -1.21
N LYS A 55 11.23 -5.42 -0.29
CA LYS A 55 11.33 -5.96 1.07
C LYS A 55 10.59 -7.28 1.24
N GLU A 56 10.14 -7.88 0.14
CA GLU A 56 9.45 -9.17 0.10
C GLU A 56 8.15 -9.21 0.92
N LEU A 57 7.57 -8.04 1.21
CA LEU A 57 6.31 -7.92 1.97
C LEU A 57 5.09 -8.12 1.07
N VAL A 58 5.25 -7.92 -0.24
CA VAL A 58 4.23 -8.14 -1.26
C VAL A 58 4.86 -8.77 -2.49
N VAL A 59 4.04 -9.46 -3.27
CA VAL A 59 4.43 -10.09 -4.54
C VAL A 59 3.76 -9.36 -5.71
N SER A 60 4.46 -9.27 -6.84
CA SER A 60 3.94 -8.76 -8.11
C SER A 60 4.09 -9.82 -9.19
N PHE A 61 3.11 -9.89 -10.09
CA PHE A 61 3.06 -10.83 -11.20
C PHE A 61 2.68 -10.09 -12.49
#